data_AF-A0A9D7N5L8-F1
#
_entry.id   AF-A0A9D7N5L8-F1
#
_cell.length_a   1.000
_cell.length_b   1.000
_cell.length_c   1.000
_cell.angle_alpha   90.00
_cell.angle_beta   90.00
_cell.angle_gamma   90.00
#
_symmetry.space_group_name_H-M   'P 1'
#
loop_
_entity.id
_entity.type
_entity.pdbx_description
1 polymer ?
#
loop_
_entity_poly.entity_id
_entity_poly.type
_entity_poly.pdbx_seq_one_letter_code
_entity_poly.pdbx_strand_id
1 'polypeptide(L)'
;MGNPLADAKKIEEAIANEIKGKRAGATEQPKELEKAWKDFGKGKAAEAMTALQKLAEGGDAELASAASAALGQMRARVDGKLARLEWLVENGHYEKAGELLKAYQKDLKGAGDADAKLAAVGEKLKSPELKAEIDAEKKLLKIESALFTEGPTPQSAGQLAKFSEKNQGTKAAERASFWAKHANAVRE
;
A
#
# COMPACT_ATOMS: atom_id res chain seq x y z
N MET A 1 13.36 -2.64 -23.49
CA MET A 1 12.65 -1.76 -22.52
C MET A 1 11.20 -1.69 -22.97
N GLY A 2 10.24 -2.02 -22.10
CA GLY A 2 8.81 -1.96 -22.43
C GLY A 2 8.35 -0.52 -22.57
N ASN A 3 7.53 -0.24 -23.59
CA ASN A 3 6.97 1.09 -23.83
C ASN A 3 5.68 1.23 -22.99
N PRO A 4 5.66 2.06 -21.94
CA PRO A 4 4.51 2.20 -21.05
C PRO A 4 3.23 2.64 -21.77
N LEU A 5 3.35 3.35 -22.89
CA LEU A 5 2.22 3.78 -23.72
C LEU A 5 1.65 2.63 -24.56
N ALA A 6 2.46 1.64 -24.94
CA ALA A 6 2.01 0.47 -25.70
C ALA A 6 1.33 -0.57 -24.79
N ASP A 7 1.73 -0.64 -23.52
CA ASP A 7 1.13 -1.54 -22.53
C ASP A 7 -0.02 -0.91 -21.74
N ALA A 8 -0.31 0.38 -21.94
CA ALA A 8 -1.40 1.11 -21.27
C ALA A 8 -2.73 0.35 -21.37
N LYS A 9 -3.08 -0.16 -22.57
CA LYS A 9 -4.30 -0.92 -22.78
C LYS A 9 -4.31 -2.28 -22.04
N LYS A 10 -3.16 -2.96 -21.94
CA LYS A 10 -3.04 -4.21 -21.18
C LYS A 10 -3.14 -3.96 -19.68
N ILE A 11 -2.60 -2.85 -19.21
CA ILE A 11 -2.69 -2.41 -17.82
C ILE A 11 -4.14 -2.05 -17.49
N GLU A 12 -4.81 -1.30 -18.36
CA GLU A 12 -6.24 -0.98 -18.22
C GLU A 12 -7.12 -2.23 -18.24
N GLU A 13 -6.87 -3.18 -19.14
CA GLU A 13 -7.58 -4.46 -19.20
C GLU A 13 -7.29 -5.33 -17.96
N ALA A 14 -6.06 -5.36 -17.46
CA ALA A 14 -5.72 -6.06 -16.23
C ALA A 14 -6.40 -5.44 -15.01
N ILE A 15 -6.43 -4.10 -14.91
CA ILE A 15 -7.15 -3.35 -13.87
C ILE A 15 -8.65 -3.60 -13.98
N ALA A 16 -9.22 -3.56 -15.19
CA ALA A 16 -10.62 -3.82 -15.44
C ALA A 16 -11.00 -5.26 -15.08
N ASN A 17 -10.15 -6.24 -15.39
CA ASN A 17 -10.33 -7.64 -15.01
C ASN A 17 -10.20 -7.84 -13.50
N GLU A 18 -9.28 -7.14 -12.83
CA GLU A 18 -9.22 -7.12 -11.38
C GLU A 18 -10.47 -6.51 -10.74
N ILE A 19 -10.96 -5.38 -11.26
CA ILE A 19 -12.17 -4.71 -10.78
C ILE A 19 -13.40 -5.59 -11.03
N LYS A 20 -13.46 -6.25 -12.19
CA LYS A 20 -14.53 -7.18 -12.55
C LYS A 20 -14.46 -8.45 -11.69
N GLY A 21 -13.28 -8.99 -11.42
CA GLY A 21 -13.08 -10.10 -10.48
C GLY A 21 -13.47 -9.73 -9.04
N LYS A 22 -13.14 -8.50 -8.60
CA LYS A 22 -13.57 -7.94 -7.31
C LYS A 22 -15.10 -7.80 -7.19
N ARG A 23 -15.82 -7.62 -8.31
CA ARG A 23 -17.29 -7.50 -8.36
C ARG A 23 -18.02 -8.84 -8.63
N ALA A 24 -17.49 -9.68 -9.52
CA ALA A 24 -18.03 -10.99 -9.87
C ALA A 24 -17.92 -11.97 -8.69
N GLY A 25 -16.82 -11.92 -7.96
CA GLY A 25 -16.67 -12.68 -6.71
C GLY A 25 -17.72 -12.35 -5.64
N ALA A 26 -18.43 -11.22 -5.72
CA ALA A 26 -19.51 -10.90 -4.79
C ALA A 26 -20.90 -11.33 -5.28
N THR A 27 -21.06 -11.66 -6.57
CA THR A 27 -22.38 -11.95 -7.20
C THR A 27 -22.61 -13.43 -7.49
N GLU A 28 -21.56 -14.25 -7.61
CA GLU A 28 -21.66 -15.72 -7.75
C GLU A 28 -21.36 -16.50 -6.47
N GLN A 29 -21.07 -15.81 -5.37
CA GLN A 29 -20.80 -16.47 -4.09
C GLN A 29 -22.09 -16.80 -3.34
N PRO A 30 -22.10 -17.88 -2.53
CA PRO A 30 -23.21 -18.20 -1.63
C PRO A 30 -23.63 -16.97 -0.81
N LYS A 31 -24.94 -16.76 -0.64
CA LYS A 31 -25.50 -15.58 0.07
C LYS A 31 -24.98 -15.47 1.50
N GLU A 32 -24.65 -16.60 2.08
CA GLU A 32 -24.04 -16.77 3.39
C GLU A 32 -22.69 -16.03 3.52
N LEU A 33 -21.95 -15.86 2.41
CA LEU A 33 -20.66 -15.15 2.39
C LEU A 33 -20.80 -13.63 2.24
N GLU A 34 -21.95 -13.13 1.78
CA GLU A 34 -22.16 -11.71 1.45
C GLU A 34 -21.88 -10.80 2.66
N LYS A 35 -22.36 -11.22 3.84
CA LYS A 35 -22.14 -10.47 5.08
C LYS A 35 -20.66 -10.35 5.42
N ALA A 36 -19.89 -11.43 5.29
CA ALA A 36 -18.46 -11.41 5.57
C ALA A 36 -17.73 -10.43 4.63
N TRP A 37 -18.06 -10.43 3.34
CA TRP A 37 -17.48 -9.46 2.40
C TRP A 37 -17.85 -8.02 2.71
N LYS A 38 -19.10 -7.78 3.09
CA LYS A 38 -19.57 -6.45 3.49
C LYS A 38 -18.86 -5.95 4.75
N ASP A 39 -18.69 -6.81 5.75
CA ASP A 39 -18.01 -6.47 7.00
C ASP A 39 -16.51 -6.24 6.74
N PHE A 40 -15.87 -7.06 5.91
CA PHE A 40 -14.49 -6.84 5.47
C PHE A 40 -14.34 -5.49 4.74
N GLY A 41 -15.28 -5.16 3.84
CA GLY A 41 -15.30 -3.87 3.13
C GLY A 41 -15.52 -2.65 4.03
N LYS A 42 -16.09 -2.84 5.22
CA LYS A 42 -16.27 -1.80 6.24
C LYS A 42 -15.08 -1.67 7.21
N GLY A 43 -14.00 -2.42 6.99
CA GLY A 43 -12.86 -2.45 7.91
C GLY A 43 -13.12 -3.25 9.18
N LYS A 44 -14.04 -4.21 9.16
CA LYS A 44 -14.26 -5.18 10.24
C LYS A 44 -13.63 -6.52 9.88
N ALA A 45 -12.33 -6.52 9.56
CA ALA A 45 -11.66 -7.70 9.02
C ALA A 45 -11.69 -8.89 9.99
N ALA A 46 -11.51 -8.67 11.29
CA ALA A 46 -11.58 -9.72 12.30
C ALA A 46 -12.95 -10.41 12.37
N GLU A 47 -14.03 -9.61 12.37
CA GLU A 47 -15.41 -10.12 12.35
C GLU A 47 -15.68 -10.95 11.08
N ALA A 48 -15.26 -10.43 9.93
CA ALA A 48 -15.44 -11.10 8.63
C ALA A 48 -14.68 -12.44 8.55
N MET A 49 -13.40 -12.45 8.94
CA MET A 49 -12.59 -13.67 8.91
C MET A 49 -13.10 -14.71 9.91
N THR A 50 -13.56 -14.29 11.08
CA THR A 50 -14.17 -15.19 12.07
C THR A 50 -15.47 -15.80 11.54
N ALA A 51 -16.30 -15.01 10.87
CA ALA A 51 -17.53 -15.51 10.26
C ALA A 51 -17.25 -16.55 9.18
N LEU A 52 -16.28 -16.30 8.30
CA LEU A 52 -15.88 -17.25 7.27
C LEU A 52 -15.28 -18.53 7.85
N GLN A 53 -14.48 -18.42 8.92
CA GLN A 53 -13.91 -19.60 9.57
C GLN A 53 -14.99 -20.51 10.16
N LYS A 54 -16.02 -19.93 10.80
CA LYS A 54 -17.18 -20.71 11.28
C LYS A 54 -17.95 -21.40 10.15
N LEU A 55 -18.09 -20.74 9.00
CA LEU A 55 -18.74 -21.34 7.83
C LEU A 55 -17.89 -22.45 7.21
N ALA A 56 -16.56 -22.30 7.21
CA ALA A 56 -15.61 -23.30 6.74
C ALA A 56 -15.61 -24.58 7.62
N GLU A 57 -15.93 -24.44 8.90
CA GLU A 57 -16.03 -25.55 9.87
C GLU A 57 -17.44 -26.18 9.91
N GLY A 58 -18.37 -25.73 9.05
CA GLY A 58 -19.74 -26.19 8.99
C GLY A 58 -19.95 -27.57 8.33
N GLY A 59 -21.19 -28.06 8.36
CA GLY A 59 -21.55 -29.39 7.83
C GLY A 59 -21.85 -29.45 6.32
N ASP A 60 -22.01 -28.31 5.64
CA ASP A 60 -22.21 -28.25 4.19
C ASP A 60 -20.85 -28.12 3.49
N ALA A 61 -20.47 -29.14 2.71
CA ALA A 61 -19.16 -29.23 2.08
C ALA A 61 -18.91 -28.17 1.00
N GLU A 62 -19.95 -27.79 0.23
CA GLU A 62 -19.81 -26.77 -0.82
C GLU A 62 -19.64 -25.38 -0.20
N LEU A 63 -20.47 -25.07 0.81
CA LEU A 63 -20.37 -23.83 1.56
C LEU A 63 -19.05 -23.72 2.33
N ALA A 64 -18.60 -24.81 2.96
CA ALA A 64 -17.34 -24.85 3.68
C ALA A 64 -16.13 -24.60 2.77
N SER A 65 -16.13 -25.18 1.57
CA SER A 65 -15.11 -24.94 0.54
C SER A 65 -15.11 -23.48 0.07
N ALA A 66 -16.29 -22.93 -0.25
CA ALA A 66 -16.43 -21.54 -0.67
C ALA A 66 -15.99 -20.55 0.44
N ALA A 67 -16.35 -20.81 1.70
CA ALA A 67 -15.94 -20.01 2.84
C ALA A 67 -14.42 -20.05 3.07
N SER A 68 -13.79 -21.22 2.90
CA SER A 68 -12.33 -21.38 2.97
C SER A 68 -11.62 -20.58 1.87
N ALA A 69 -12.14 -20.62 0.64
CA ALA A 69 -11.61 -19.83 -0.47
C ALA A 69 -11.74 -18.33 -0.21
N ALA A 70 -12.90 -17.87 0.27
CA ALA A 70 -13.11 -16.47 0.64
C ALA A 70 -12.17 -16.03 1.78
N LEU A 71 -11.94 -16.88 2.78
CA LEU A 71 -11.01 -16.60 3.88
C LEU A 71 -9.58 -16.42 3.35
N GLY A 72 -9.14 -17.30 2.43
CA GLY A 72 -7.86 -17.18 1.75
C GLY A 72 -7.72 -15.86 0.98
N GLN A 73 -8.76 -15.43 0.27
CA GLN A 73 -8.75 -14.14 -0.44
C GLN A 73 -8.67 -12.95 0.52
N MET A 74 -9.38 -12.99 1.65
CA MET A 74 -9.30 -11.92 2.65
C MET A 74 -7.91 -11.85 3.29
N ARG A 75 -7.29 -13.00 3.61
CA ARG A 75 -5.91 -13.07 4.12
C ARG A 75 -4.93 -12.48 3.12
N ALA A 76 -4.99 -12.88 1.85
CA ALA A 76 -4.14 -12.32 0.80
C ALA A 76 -4.28 -10.79 0.66
N ARG A 77 -5.49 -10.24 0.82
CA ARG A 77 -5.70 -8.78 0.82
C ARG A 77 -5.08 -8.10 2.04
N VAL A 78 -5.14 -8.73 3.21
CA VAL A 78 -4.49 -8.24 4.42
C VAL A 78 -2.97 -8.27 4.24
N ASP A 79 -2.41 -9.37 3.75
CA ASP A 79 -0.98 -9.51 3.49
C ASP A 79 -0.50 -8.46 2.49
N GLY A 80 -1.26 -8.21 1.42
CA GLY A 80 -0.95 -7.14 0.46
C GLY A 80 -0.95 -5.74 1.09
N LYS A 81 -1.87 -5.45 2.03
CA LYS A 81 -1.85 -4.19 2.79
C LYS A 81 -0.59 -4.08 3.65
N LEU A 82 -0.22 -5.16 4.35
CA LEU A 82 0.96 -5.19 5.21
C LEU A 82 2.26 -5.06 4.41
N ALA A 83 2.39 -5.81 3.31
CA ALA A 83 3.55 -5.73 2.41
C ALA A 83 3.72 -4.32 1.82
N ARG A 84 2.61 -3.66 1.45
CA ARG A 84 2.67 -2.26 1.01
C ARG A 84 3.16 -1.33 2.11
N LEU A 85 2.69 -1.50 3.35
CA LEU A 85 3.12 -0.68 4.48
C LEU A 85 4.60 -0.88 4.77
N GLU A 86 5.06 -2.12 4.78
CA GLU A 86 6.47 -2.48 4.96
C GLU A 86 7.33 -1.85 3.87
N TRP A 87 6.95 -2.00 2.60
CA TRP A 87 7.66 -1.40 1.47
C TRP A 87 7.81 0.13 1.63
N LEU A 88 6.76 0.84 2.08
CA LEU A 88 6.85 2.28 2.30
C LEU A 88 7.88 2.64 3.39
N VAL A 89 7.91 1.90 4.50
CA VAL A 89 8.90 2.12 5.57
C VAL A 89 10.31 1.79 5.09
N GLU A 90 10.46 0.71 4.32
CA GLU A 90 11.72 0.28 3.72
C GLU A 90 12.23 1.23 2.64
N ASN A 91 11.38 2.03 2.01
CA ASN A 91 11.77 2.98 0.96
C ASN A 91 11.69 4.44 1.43
N GLY A 92 11.55 4.66 2.74
CA GLY A 92 11.62 6.00 3.35
C GLY A 92 10.40 6.88 3.08
N HIS A 93 9.25 6.27 2.78
CA HIS A 93 7.96 6.93 2.60
C HIS A 93 7.16 6.96 3.92
N TYR A 94 7.75 7.49 4.99
CA TYR A 94 7.21 7.44 6.35
C TYR A 94 5.92 8.26 6.53
N GLU A 95 5.77 9.39 5.85
CA GLU A 95 4.53 10.18 5.90
C GLU A 95 3.37 9.36 5.35
N LYS A 96 3.58 8.74 4.18
CA LYS A 96 2.56 7.86 3.58
C LYS A 96 2.33 6.58 4.38
N ALA A 97 3.39 6.00 4.94
CA ALA A 97 3.28 4.85 5.83
C ALA A 97 2.45 5.19 7.08
N GLY A 98 2.64 6.37 7.67
CA GLY A 98 1.88 6.83 8.83
C GLY A 98 0.39 7.02 8.53
N GLU A 99 0.03 7.55 7.35
CA GLU A 99 -1.35 7.62 6.90
C GLU A 99 -1.99 6.24 6.74
N LEU A 100 -1.32 5.33 6.03
CA LEU A 100 -1.84 3.98 5.79
C LEU A 100 -1.91 3.17 7.07
N LEU A 101 -0.94 3.32 7.97
CA LEU A 101 -0.95 2.66 9.28
C LEU A 101 -2.22 3.00 10.06
N LYS A 102 -2.60 4.28 10.13
CA LYS A 102 -3.84 4.70 10.81
C LYS A 102 -5.08 4.08 10.19
N ALA A 103 -5.14 4.03 8.86
CA ALA A 103 -6.24 3.39 8.15
C ALA A 103 -6.28 1.87 8.42
N TYR A 104 -5.14 1.20 8.39
CA TYR A 104 -5.05 -0.24 8.57
C TYR A 104 -5.27 -0.67 10.02
N GLN A 105 -4.84 0.11 11.01
CA GLN A 105 -5.15 -0.13 12.41
C GLN A 105 -6.65 -0.11 12.68
N LYS A 106 -7.39 0.74 11.97
CA LYS A 106 -8.86 0.74 12.03
C LYS A 106 -9.43 -0.50 11.35
N ASP A 107 -8.98 -0.80 10.13
CA ASP A 107 -9.54 -1.88 9.29
C ASP A 107 -9.24 -3.30 9.79
N LEU A 108 -8.10 -3.48 10.45
CA LEU A 108 -7.52 -4.78 10.82
C LEU A 108 -7.49 -5.01 12.34
N LYS A 109 -8.17 -4.15 13.11
CA LYS A 109 -8.25 -4.27 14.56
C LYS A 109 -8.74 -5.66 14.96
N GLY A 110 -7.99 -6.34 15.83
CA GLY A 110 -8.33 -7.68 16.30
C GLY A 110 -8.15 -8.80 15.27
N ALA A 111 -7.54 -8.55 14.10
CA ALA A 111 -7.26 -9.57 13.08
C ALA A 111 -5.98 -10.38 13.38
N GLY A 112 -5.75 -10.71 14.66
CA GLY A 112 -4.61 -11.52 15.11
C GLY A 112 -3.25 -10.90 14.76
N ASP A 113 -2.40 -11.67 14.07
CA ASP A 113 -1.03 -11.29 13.70
C ASP A 113 -0.94 -9.99 12.92
N ALA A 114 -1.96 -9.65 12.13
CA ALA A 114 -1.98 -8.40 11.37
C ALA A 114 -1.99 -7.18 12.31
N ASP A 115 -2.76 -7.24 13.40
CA ASP A 115 -2.84 -6.16 14.39
C ASP A 115 -1.49 -5.98 15.11
N ALA A 116 -0.83 -7.10 15.47
CA ALA A 116 0.49 -7.09 16.07
C ALA A 116 1.56 -6.50 15.14
N LYS A 117 1.55 -6.86 13.85
CA LYS A 117 2.46 -6.28 12.83
C LYS A 117 2.25 -4.78 12.68
N LEU A 118 1.00 -4.31 12.65
CA LEU A 118 0.70 -2.87 12.59
C LEU A 118 1.20 -2.13 13.84
N ALA A 119 1.02 -2.72 15.02
CA ALA A 119 1.56 -2.15 16.26
C ALA A 119 3.09 -2.02 16.20
N ALA A 120 3.80 -3.05 15.76
CA ALA A 120 5.26 -3.04 15.61
C ALA A 120 5.74 -1.96 14.61
N VAL A 121 5.06 -1.81 13.47
CA VAL A 121 5.36 -0.72 12.52
C VAL A 121 5.10 0.65 13.15
N GLY A 122 4.02 0.79 13.93
CA GLY A 122 3.72 2.03 14.65
C GLY A 122 4.80 2.44 15.64
N GLU A 123 5.37 1.49 16.38
CA GLU A 123 6.48 1.77 17.29
C GLU A 123 7.76 2.11 16.52
N LYS A 124 8.05 1.40 15.41
CA LYS A 124 9.17 1.74 14.53
C LYS A 124 9.08 3.17 14.02
N LEU A 125 7.92 3.61 13.54
CA LEU A 125 7.69 4.97 13.03
C LEU A 125 7.83 6.07 14.11
N LYS A 126 7.69 5.73 15.39
CA LYS A 126 7.92 6.66 16.51
C LYS A 126 9.36 6.65 17.01
N SER A 127 10.20 5.72 16.52
CA SER A 127 11.59 5.62 16.97
C SER A 127 12.35 6.92 16.71
N PRO A 128 13.10 7.44 17.71
CA PRO A 128 13.98 8.59 17.52
C PRO A 128 15.00 8.41 16.38
N GLU A 129 15.37 7.16 16.08
CA GLU A 129 16.32 6.80 15.01
C GLU A 129 15.80 7.21 13.62
N LEU A 130 14.48 7.21 13.41
CA LEU A 130 13.87 7.62 12.15
C LEU A 130 13.61 9.13 12.07
N LYS A 131 13.90 9.91 13.11
CA LYS A 131 13.58 11.35 13.11
C LYS A 131 14.26 12.09 11.95
N ALA A 132 15.55 11.83 11.72
CA ALA A 132 16.30 12.44 10.64
C ALA A 132 15.75 12.07 9.25
N GLU A 133 15.37 10.79 9.08
CA GLU A 133 14.75 10.26 7.87
C GLU A 133 13.37 10.89 7.59
N ILE A 134 12.52 10.99 8.61
CA ILE A 134 11.18 11.61 8.53
C ILE A 134 11.30 13.11 8.22
N ASP A 135 12.22 13.81 8.87
CA ASP A 135 12.44 15.24 8.65
C ASP A 135 12.99 15.52 7.24
N ALA A 136 13.84 14.62 6.72
CA ALA A 136 14.32 14.68 5.34
C ALA A 136 13.18 14.41 4.35
N GLU A 137 12.38 13.35 4.55
CA GLU A 137 11.22 13.05 3.69
C GLU A 137 10.27 14.24 3.57
N LYS A 138 9.86 14.85 4.69
CA LYS A 138 8.93 16.00 4.67
C LYS A 138 9.45 17.17 3.85
N LYS A 139 10.76 17.39 3.85
CA LYS A 139 11.40 18.43 3.04
C LYS A 139 11.44 18.02 1.57
N LEU A 140 11.73 16.74 1.27
CA LEU A 140 11.70 16.22 -0.08
C LEU A 140 10.31 16.29 -0.70
N LEU A 141 9.26 15.93 0.04
CA LEU A 141 7.87 15.94 -0.45
C LEU A 141 7.43 17.32 -0.95
N LYS A 142 7.96 18.41 -0.38
CA LYS A 142 7.71 19.76 -0.89
C LYS A 142 8.33 20.00 -2.27
N ILE A 143 9.52 19.45 -2.50
CA ILE A 143 10.24 19.53 -3.78
C ILE A 143 9.54 18.62 -4.80
N GLU A 144 9.17 17.39 -4.41
CA GLU A 144 8.45 16.44 -5.26
C GLU A 144 7.06 16.96 -5.64
N SER A 145 6.34 17.60 -4.71
CA SER A 145 5.06 18.24 -5.02
C SER A 145 5.20 19.28 -6.13
N ALA A 146 6.20 20.16 -6.04
CA ALA A 146 6.46 21.15 -7.10
C ALA A 146 6.85 20.48 -8.42
N LEU A 147 7.68 19.42 -8.38
CA LEU A 147 8.07 18.64 -9.54
C LEU A 147 6.87 18.01 -10.25
N PHE A 148 5.90 17.47 -9.50
CA PHE A 148 4.71 16.83 -10.07
C PHE A 148 3.66 17.83 -10.58
N THR A 149 3.61 19.04 -10.03
CA THR A 149 2.67 20.07 -10.49
C THR A 149 3.20 20.91 -11.64
N GLU A 150 4.49 21.27 -11.61
CA GLU A 150 5.11 22.20 -12.57
C GLU A 150 5.97 21.49 -13.62
N GLY A 151 6.24 20.20 -13.42
CA GLY A 151 7.17 19.43 -14.25
C GLY A 151 8.65 19.64 -13.85
N PRO A 152 9.58 18.90 -14.49
CA PRO A 152 11.00 19.08 -14.27
C PRO A 152 11.49 20.43 -14.79
N THR A 153 12.15 21.20 -13.93
CA THR A 153 12.79 22.47 -14.27
C THR A 153 14.26 22.45 -13.84
N PRO A 154 15.13 23.30 -14.42
CA PRO A 154 16.52 23.42 -13.95
C PRO A 154 16.61 23.78 -12.46
N GLN A 155 15.63 24.55 -11.97
CA GLN A 155 15.53 24.91 -10.57
C GLN A 155 15.21 23.70 -9.70
N SER A 156 14.22 22.87 -10.07
CA SER A 156 13.89 21.67 -9.31
C SER A 156 15.01 20.62 -9.34
N ALA A 157 15.70 20.43 -10.48
CA ALA A 157 16.88 19.59 -10.57
C ALA A 157 18.01 20.06 -9.63
N GLY A 158 18.30 21.37 -9.62
CA GLY A 158 19.30 21.95 -8.71
C GLY A 158 18.90 21.86 -7.23
N GLN A 159 17.60 21.99 -6.92
CA GLN A 159 17.07 21.80 -5.57
C GLN A 159 17.22 20.35 -5.10
N LEU A 160 16.90 19.38 -5.96
CA LEU A 160 17.05 17.95 -5.66
C LEU A 160 18.51 17.54 -5.44
N ALA A 161 19.44 18.06 -6.25
CA ALA A 161 20.87 17.80 -6.08
C ALA A 161 21.39 18.34 -4.72
N LYS A 162 21.09 19.62 -4.41
CA LYS A 162 21.45 20.23 -3.13
C LYS A 162 20.78 19.53 -1.94
N PHE A 163 19.56 19.05 -2.12
CA PHE A 163 18.86 18.28 -1.10
C PHE A 163 19.57 16.96 -0.82
N SER A 164 19.96 16.22 -1.87
CA SER A 164 20.69 14.96 -1.74
C SER A 164 22.03 15.13 -1.00
N GLU A 165 22.79 16.19 -1.30
CA GLU A 165 24.07 16.47 -0.63
C GLU A 165 23.89 16.80 0.86
N LYS A 166 22.84 17.55 1.21
CA LYS A 166 22.59 17.98 2.60
C LYS A 166 22.02 16.89 3.51
N ASN A 167 21.40 15.86 2.94
CA ASN A 167 20.73 14.79 3.70
C ASN A 167 21.36 13.42 3.38
N GLN A 168 22.66 13.38 3.07
CA GLN A 168 23.38 12.14 2.77
C GLN A 168 23.15 11.07 3.84
N GLY A 169 23.02 9.82 3.40
CA GLY A 169 22.72 8.67 4.26
C GLY A 169 21.24 8.48 4.57
N THR A 170 20.35 9.35 4.09
CA THR A 170 18.89 9.16 4.18
C THR A 170 18.32 8.56 2.89
N LYS A 171 17.24 7.79 3.02
CA LYS A 171 16.47 7.29 1.84
C LYS A 171 15.87 8.45 1.03
N ALA A 172 15.51 9.54 1.71
CA ALA A 172 15.06 10.74 1.04
C ALA A 172 16.16 11.31 0.10
N ALA A 173 17.44 11.31 0.52
CA ALA A 173 18.52 11.77 -0.35
C ALA A 173 18.72 10.85 -1.56
N GLU A 174 18.62 9.53 -1.40
CA GLU A 174 18.70 8.58 -2.52
C GLU A 174 17.62 8.84 -3.58
N ARG A 175 16.36 9.04 -3.14
CA ARG A 175 15.27 9.42 -4.04
C ARG A 175 15.51 10.76 -4.72
N ALA A 176 15.97 11.76 -3.97
CA ALA A 176 16.28 13.07 -4.54
C ALA A 176 17.38 12.99 -5.60
N SER A 177 18.42 12.19 -5.37
CA SER A 177 19.48 11.93 -6.34
C SER A 177 18.94 11.27 -7.61
N PHE A 178 18.05 10.27 -7.46
CA PHE A 178 17.36 9.65 -8.59
C PHE A 178 16.59 10.69 -9.41
N TRP A 179 15.76 11.52 -8.77
CA TRP A 179 14.99 12.55 -9.46
C TRP A 179 15.87 13.62 -10.12
N ALA A 180 16.95 14.04 -9.47
CA ALA A 180 17.88 15.02 -10.03
C ALA A 180 18.49 14.52 -11.36
N LYS A 181 18.86 13.23 -11.44
CA LYS A 181 19.38 12.63 -12.68
C LYS A 181 18.35 12.64 -13.81
N HIS A 182 17.10 12.28 -13.51
CA HIS A 182 16.05 12.18 -14.53
C HIS A 182 15.51 13.54 -14.95
N ALA A 183 15.42 14.52 -14.04
CA ALA A 183 15.07 15.90 -14.38
C ALA A 183 16.10 16.55 -15.31
N ASN A 184 17.36 16.14 -15.23
CA ASN A 184 18.41 16.57 -16.17
C ASN A 184 18.34 15.83 -17.51
N ALA A 185 17.98 14.54 -17.52
CA ALA A 185 17.91 13.73 -18.76
C ALA A 185 16.79 14.16 -19.72
N VAL A 186 15.71 14.79 -19.22
CA VAL A 186 14.66 15.39 -20.08
C VAL A 186 15.17 16.61 -20.89
N ARG A 187 16.40 17.09 -20.63
CA ARG A 187 17.04 18.17 -21.39
C ARG A 187 17.79 17.72 -22.65
N GLU A 188 18.03 16.42 -22.84
CA GLU A 188 18.71 15.86 -24.03
C GLU A 188 17.70 15.30 -25.04
#